data_AF-A0A6B0YR99-F1
#
_entry.id   AF-A0A6B0YR99-F1
#
_cell.length_a   1.000
_cell.length_b   1.000
_cell.length_c   1.000
_cell.angle_alpha   90.00
_cell.angle_beta   90.00
_cell.angle_gamma   90.00
#
_symmetry.space_group_name_H-M   'P 1'
#
loop_
_entity.id
_entity.type
_entity.pdbx_description
1 polymer ?
#
loop_
_entity_poly.entity_id
_entity_poly.type
_entity_poly.pdbx_seq_one_letter_code
_entity_poly.pdbx_strand_id
1 'polypeptide(L)'
;MPNRTGLALAVLVVILTGCAMIPESRDEVMRDALERATPEPTPTATPNLELQRFIEPPEHMAFLWWHWPSGQQFRTLQFDFTVHNDPGNFSEQHGLYLMLCYSTISDVGFYFGLQTNVHDPQRGYRGKGLIFSRWETRDLANAKVADPEEGWTQSSGHEGDFIGVRRSYDWGAGDYRATLTPDGADSDGEWFGLWITDKAAGETTWIGSLKFPYQDGTAAVRSPVYTTMEIYGASLRAFEIPEWHVSLDRPLGDDEPPIQFETGYSMFTDQVPNANVRWNRTDQKIHIQAGASTERTDPEQFAAFD
;
A
#
# COMPACT_ATOMS: atom_id res chain seq x y z
N MET A 1 -19.23 -71.95 24.63
CA MET A 1 -18.51 -70.85 25.32
C MET A 1 -17.64 -71.46 26.42
N PRO A 2 -16.42 -70.99 26.74
CA PRO A 2 -15.61 -69.91 26.14
C PRO A 2 -14.13 -70.30 25.81
N ASN A 3 -13.41 -69.36 25.18
CA ASN A 3 -11.96 -69.02 25.26
C ASN A 3 -10.89 -69.93 24.61
N ARG A 4 -10.17 -69.44 23.57
CA ARG A 4 -8.90 -68.64 23.51
C ARG A 4 -7.67 -69.55 23.24
N THR A 5 -7.10 -69.56 22.02
CA THR A 5 -5.83 -68.87 21.60
C THR A 5 -4.70 -68.95 22.63
N GLY A 6 -3.45 -69.35 22.36
CA GLY A 6 -2.76 -69.75 21.14
C GLY A 6 -1.23 -69.82 21.41
N LEU A 7 -0.52 -70.28 20.38
CA LEU A 7 0.92 -70.12 20.11
C LEU A 7 1.96 -70.91 20.92
N ALA A 8 2.62 -71.83 20.20
CA ALA A 8 3.75 -72.62 20.63
C ALA A 8 5.09 -72.00 20.22
N LEU A 9 6.04 -72.19 21.12
CA LEU A 9 7.45 -71.78 21.15
C LEU A 9 8.29 -72.68 20.22
N ALA A 10 9.24 -72.11 19.49
CA ALA A 10 10.39 -72.86 18.98
C ALA A 10 11.66 -72.03 19.12
N VAL A 11 12.58 -72.59 19.91
CA VAL A 11 13.94 -72.11 20.19
C VAL A 11 14.88 -72.69 19.14
N LEU A 12 15.80 -71.89 18.60
CA LEU A 12 17.04 -72.42 18.06
C LEU A 12 18.22 -71.56 18.52
N VAL A 13 19.14 -72.23 19.22
CA VAL A 13 20.44 -71.73 19.66
C VAL A 13 21.47 -72.10 18.62
N VAL A 14 22.29 -71.15 18.17
CA VAL A 14 23.63 -71.41 17.62
C VAL A 14 24.57 -70.32 18.16
N ILE A 15 25.71 -70.76 18.69
CA ILE A 15 26.74 -69.96 19.35
C ILE A 15 28.10 -70.28 18.69
N LEU A 16 28.91 -69.22 18.51
CA LEU A 16 30.36 -69.11 18.19
C LEU A 16 30.76 -69.34 16.71
N THR A 17 31.69 -68.59 16.09
CA THR A 17 32.97 -68.06 16.60
C THR A 17 33.57 -66.97 15.69
N GLY A 18 34.12 -65.91 16.29
CA GLY A 18 35.42 -65.27 15.97
C GLY A 18 35.73 -64.69 14.58
N CYS A 19 35.81 -63.35 14.50
CA CYS A 19 36.98 -62.64 13.95
C CYS A 19 37.01 -61.21 14.51
N ALA A 20 38.11 -60.86 15.17
CA ALA A 20 38.34 -59.52 15.69
C ALA A 20 38.65 -58.56 14.52
N MET A 21 37.84 -57.52 14.37
CA MET A 21 38.16 -56.33 13.59
C MET A 21 38.12 -55.14 14.54
N ILE A 22 39.21 -54.37 14.51
CA ILE A 22 39.53 -53.21 15.33
C ILE A 22 38.38 -52.19 15.24
N PRO A 23 37.92 -51.55 16.34
CA PRO A 23 36.96 -50.47 16.20
C PRO A 23 37.68 -49.25 15.62
N GLU A 24 37.33 -48.86 14.40
CA GLU A 24 37.63 -47.53 13.88
C GLU A 24 37.18 -46.50 14.92
N SER A 25 38.09 -45.58 15.24
CA SER A 25 37.84 -44.58 16.26
C SER A 25 36.61 -43.76 15.87
N ARG A 26 35.78 -43.43 16.87
CA ARG A 26 34.56 -42.64 16.73
C ARG A 26 34.78 -41.27 16.04
N ASP A 27 36.04 -40.85 15.95
CA ASP A 27 36.48 -39.62 15.29
C ASP A 27 36.55 -39.74 13.76
N GLU A 28 36.74 -40.94 13.21
CA GLU A 28 36.87 -41.18 11.77
C GLU A 28 35.49 -41.21 11.08
N VAL A 29 34.48 -41.77 11.76
CA VAL A 29 33.06 -41.74 11.33
C VAL A 29 32.48 -40.32 11.41
N MET A 30 32.95 -39.49 12.34
CA MET A 30 32.54 -38.09 12.44
C MET A 30 33.20 -37.19 11.38
N ARG A 31 34.45 -37.46 10.99
CA ARG A 31 35.11 -36.72 9.89
C ARG A 31 34.44 -36.94 8.54
N ASP A 32 34.09 -38.18 8.22
CA ASP A 32 33.44 -38.51 6.93
C ASP A 32 31.98 -38.00 6.85
N ALA A 33 31.33 -37.77 8.00
CA ALA A 33 30.01 -37.13 8.10
C ALA A 33 30.06 -35.59 8.06
N LEU A 34 31.17 -34.96 8.45
CA LEU A 34 31.37 -33.51 8.41
C LEU A 34 31.95 -33.03 7.07
N GLU A 35 32.64 -33.88 6.30
CA GLU A 35 33.18 -33.52 4.97
C GLU A 35 32.17 -33.70 3.81
N ARG A 36 30.99 -34.30 4.03
CA ARG A 36 29.94 -34.47 2.99
C ARG A 36 28.75 -33.52 3.11
N ALA A 37 28.85 -32.49 3.94
CA ALA A 37 27.81 -31.48 4.06
C ALA A 37 28.34 -30.09 3.69
N THR A 38 28.93 -29.94 2.51
CA THR A 38 28.88 -28.63 1.85
C THR A 38 27.41 -28.37 1.51
N PRO A 39 26.76 -27.32 2.05
CA PRO A 39 25.41 -26.98 1.60
C PRO A 39 25.49 -26.77 0.09
N GLU A 40 24.61 -27.45 -0.67
CA GLU A 40 24.44 -27.11 -2.08
C GLU A 40 24.19 -25.60 -2.15
N PRO A 41 24.89 -24.86 -3.03
CA PRO A 41 24.59 -23.46 -3.22
C PRO A 41 23.11 -23.36 -3.53
N THR A 42 22.37 -22.64 -2.70
CA THR A 42 20.96 -22.33 -2.96
C THR A 42 20.90 -21.82 -4.40
N PRO A 43 20.05 -22.43 -5.27
CA PRO A 43 19.95 -21.99 -6.65
C PRO A 43 19.77 -20.47 -6.64
N THR A 44 20.74 -19.75 -7.19
CA THR A 44 20.58 -18.30 -7.35
C THR A 44 19.37 -18.14 -8.25
N ALA A 45 18.27 -17.62 -7.70
CA ALA A 45 17.04 -17.43 -8.45
C ALA A 45 17.41 -16.69 -9.74
N THR A 46 17.14 -17.30 -10.90
CA THR A 46 17.34 -16.64 -12.18
C THR A 46 16.57 -15.34 -12.13
N PRO A 47 17.23 -14.18 -12.26
CA PRO A 47 16.54 -12.91 -12.06
C PRO A 47 15.47 -12.74 -13.12
N ASN A 48 14.24 -12.43 -12.71
CA ASN A 48 13.12 -12.20 -13.62
C ASN A 48 13.52 -11.08 -14.60
N LEU A 49 13.64 -11.41 -15.89
CA LEU A 49 14.11 -10.50 -16.93
C LEU A 49 13.15 -9.31 -17.13
N GLU A 50 11.86 -9.49 -16.84
CA GLU A 50 10.87 -8.40 -16.91
C GLU A 50 11.14 -7.34 -15.84
N LEU A 51 11.51 -7.76 -14.62
CA LEU A 51 11.82 -6.83 -13.53
C LEU A 51 13.10 -6.03 -13.75
N GLN A 52 13.97 -6.47 -14.66
CA GLN A 52 15.21 -5.77 -15.00
C GLN A 52 15.03 -4.66 -16.03
N ARG A 53 13.85 -4.55 -16.66
CA ARG A 53 13.55 -3.51 -17.64
C ARG A 53 13.49 -2.14 -16.95
N PHE A 54 14.02 -1.13 -17.64
CA PHE A 54 13.75 0.25 -17.28
C PHE A 54 12.31 0.58 -17.64
N ILE A 55 11.59 1.12 -16.67
CA ILE A 55 10.24 1.66 -16.81
C ILE A 55 10.31 3.17 -16.57
N GLU A 56 9.49 3.93 -17.30
CA GLU A 56 9.12 5.25 -16.80
C GLU A 56 8.28 5.03 -15.54
N PRO A 57 8.28 5.94 -14.55
CA PRO A 57 7.46 5.77 -13.37
C PRO A 57 5.99 5.53 -13.77
N PRO A 58 5.42 4.37 -13.43
CA PRO A 58 4.01 4.12 -13.69
C PRO A 58 3.20 5.09 -12.85
N GLU A 59 2.69 6.13 -13.50
CA GLU A 59 1.53 6.85 -13.00
C GLU A 59 0.41 5.82 -12.84
N HIS A 60 -0.09 5.66 -11.61
CA HIS A 60 -1.15 4.71 -11.24
C HIS A 60 -0.85 3.23 -11.54
N MET A 61 -0.02 2.58 -10.71
CA MET A 61 0.41 1.18 -10.91
C MET A 61 -0.75 0.19 -10.86
N ALA A 62 -1.56 0.29 -9.81
CA ALA A 62 -2.72 -0.55 -9.58
C ALA A 62 -3.87 0.27 -9.01
N PHE A 63 -5.06 0.04 -9.55
CA PHE A 63 -6.26 0.82 -9.26
C PHE A 63 -7.19 0.06 -8.33
N LEU A 64 -7.90 0.83 -7.51
CA LEU A 64 -9.02 0.36 -6.73
C LEU A 64 -10.12 1.42 -6.76
N TRP A 65 -11.27 1.09 -7.34
CA TRP A 65 -12.47 1.92 -7.26
C TRP A 65 -13.41 1.38 -6.19
N TRP A 66 -13.91 2.29 -5.37
CA TRP A 66 -14.93 2.03 -4.36
C TRP A 66 -16.25 2.61 -4.86
N HIS A 67 -17.26 1.76 -4.95
CA HIS A 67 -18.57 2.13 -5.49
C HIS A 67 -19.62 2.14 -4.39
N TRP A 68 -20.22 3.31 -4.18
CA TRP A 68 -21.50 3.48 -3.50
C TRP A 68 -22.65 3.42 -4.51
N PRO A 69 -23.90 3.27 -4.04
CA PRO A 69 -25.09 3.45 -4.87
C PRO A 69 -25.00 4.66 -5.81
N SER A 70 -25.48 4.48 -7.03
CA SER A 70 -25.44 5.51 -8.07
C SER A 70 -26.04 6.84 -7.59
N GLY A 71 -25.31 7.93 -7.80
CA GLY A 71 -25.74 9.28 -7.41
C GLY A 71 -25.57 9.60 -5.92
N GLN A 72 -25.06 8.68 -5.11
CA GLN A 72 -24.73 8.98 -3.73
C GLN A 72 -23.63 10.04 -3.66
N GLN A 73 -23.86 11.01 -2.79
CA GLN A 73 -22.93 12.05 -2.41
C GLN A 73 -22.70 11.96 -0.92
N PHE A 74 -21.51 12.33 -0.48
CA PHE A 74 -21.14 12.31 0.92
C PHE A 74 -20.35 13.56 1.29
N ARG A 75 -20.53 13.99 2.54
CA ARG A 75 -19.86 15.18 3.10
C ARG A 75 -18.60 14.82 3.87
N THR A 76 -18.53 13.61 4.39
CA THR A 76 -17.37 13.06 5.06
C THR A 76 -16.91 11.82 4.34
N LEU A 77 -15.60 11.66 4.18
CA LEU A 77 -14.97 10.46 3.65
C LEU A 77 -13.87 10.01 4.62
N GLN A 78 -13.95 8.75 5.07
CA GLN A 78 -13.01 8.17 6.02
C GLN A 78 -12.35 6.92 5.43
N PHE A 79 -11.03 6.83 5.52
CA PHE A 79 -10.25 5.65 5.19
C PHE A 79 -9.53 5.14 6.44
N ASP A 80 -9.83 3.92 6.85
CA ASP A 80 -9.00 3.18 7.81
C ASP A 80 -8.07 2.26 7.01
N PHE A 81 -6.77 2.31 7.33
CA PHE A 81 -5.77 1.52 6.63
C PHE A 81 -4.60 1.15 7.54
N THR A 82 -3.92 0.08 7.18
CA THR A 82 -2.72 -0.43 7.87
C THR A 82 -1.55 -0.39 6.89
N VAL A 83 -0.48 0.30 7.26
CA VAL A 83 0.82 0.22 6.58
C VAL A 83 1.59 -0.93 7.23
N HIS A 84 1.80 -2.03 6.50
CA HIS A 84 2.41 -3.25 7.05
C HIS A 84 3.93 -3.16 7.16
N ASN A 85 4.54 -2.38 6.28
CA ASN A 85 5.97 -2.14 6.27
C ASN A 85 6.27 -0.72 5.79
N ASP A 86 7.36 -0.16 6.33
CA ASP A 86 7.87 1.15 5.93
C ASP A 86 8.81 0.98 4.72
N PRO A 87 8.47 1.55 3.54
CA PRO A 87 9.34 1.50 2.37
C PRO A 87 10.54 2.46 2.49
N GLY A 88 10.63 3.22 3.58
CA GLY A 88 11.64 4.25 3.81
C GLY A 88 11.45 5.46 2.89
N ASN A 89 12.45 6.34 2.89
CA ASN A 89 12.57 7.39 1.88
C ASN A 89 13.18 6.73 0.63
N PHE A 90 12.34 6.11 -0.20
CA PHE A 90 12.71 5.28 -1.36
C PHE A 90 14.03 5.72 -2.03
N SER A 91 14.15 6.96 -2.51
CA SER A 91 15.44 7.58 -2.83
C SER A 91 15.34 9.11 -2.94
N GLU A 92 16.46 9.79 -3.23
CA GLU A 92 16.47 11.22 -3.57
C GLU A 92 15.83 11.52 -4.94
N GLN A 93 15.73 10.51 -5.82
CA GLN A 93 15.26 10.67 -7.21
C GLN A 93 13.89 10.06 -7.46
N HIS A 94 13.36 9.29 -6.51
CA HIS A 94 12.10 8.55 -6.62
C HIS A 94 11.34 8.59 -5.32
N GLY A 95 10.02 8.63 -5.41
CA GLY A 95 9.14 8.42 -4.27
C GLY A 95 7.95 7.55 -4.64
N LEU A 96 7.32 7.02 -3.59
CA LEU A 96 6.06 6.30 -3.68
C LEU A 96 4.94 7.20 -3.18
N TYR A 97 3.79 7.08 -3.82
CA TYR A 97 2.57 7.74 -3.41
C TYR A 97 1.45 6.72 -3.24
N LEU A 98 0.92 6.60 -2.02
CA LEU A 98 -0.38 5.97 -1.79
C LEU A 98 -1.43 7.07 -1.89
N MET A 99 -2.08 7.16 -3.04
CA MET A 99 -3.25 8.01 -3.22
C MET A 99 -4.46 7.27 -2.64
N LEU A 100 -4.89 7.68 -1.45
CA LEU A 100 -6.05 7.08 -0.79
C LEU A 100 -7.34 7.41 -1.54
N CYS A 101 -7.43 8.63 -2.05
CA CYS A 101 -8.63 9.13 -2.70
C CYS A 101 -8.26 10.01 -3.89
N TYR A 102 -8.96 9.77 -4.97
CA TYR A 102 -9.23 10.71 -6.05
C TYR A 102 -10.71 10.65 -6.37
N SER A 103 -11.36 11.80 -6.41
CA SER A 103 -12.76 11.94 -6.80
C SER A 103 -13.05 13.41 -7.12
N THR A 104 -14.31 13.81 -7.17
CA THR A 104 -14.74 15.20 -7.32
C THR A 104 -15.54 15.67 -6.11
N ILE A 105 -15.39 16.93 -5.75
CA ILE A 105 -16.32 17.69 -4.91
C ILE A 105 -16.87 18.81 -5.78
N SER A 106 -18.19 18.85 -5.96
CA SER A 106 -18.84 19.86 -6.84
C SER A 106 -18.24 19.90 -8.25
N ASP A 107 -18.01 18.74 -8.88
CA ASP A 107 -17.34 18.56 -10.17
C ASP A 107 -15.85 18.98 -10.23
N VAL A 108 -15.31 19.56 -9.17
CA VAL A 108 -13.88 19.85 -9.06
C VAL A 108 -13.15 18.62 -8.57
N GLY A 109 -12.25 18.09 -9.39
CA GLY A 109 -11.43 16.94 -8.99
C GLY A 109 -10.47 17.29 -7.84
N PHE A 110 -10.25 16.32 -6.96
CA PHE A 110 -9.33 16.41 -5.84
C PHE A 110 -8.67 15.06 -5.59
N TYR A 111 -7.53 15.08 -4.89
CA TYR A 111 -6.86 13.88 -4.43
C TYR A 111 -6.11 14.10 -3.12
N PHE A 112 -5.95 13.04 -2.33
CA PHE A 112 -5.11 13.06 -1.14
C PHE A 112 -4.45 11.71 -0.84
N GLY A 113 -3.37 11.74 -0.06
CA GLY A 113 -2.74 10.54 0.46
C GLY A 113 -1.34 10.77 1.02
N LEU A 114 -0.52 9.71 1.01
CA LEU A 114 0.78 9.64 1.70
C LEU A 114 1.91 9.48 0.69
N GLN A 115 2.92 10.34 0.76
CA GLN A 115 4.11 10.25 -0.06
C GLN A 115 5.34 9.93 0.79
N THR A 116 6.27 9.14 0.25
CA THR A 116 7.58 8.89 0.88
C THR A 116 8.52 10.09 0.79
N ASN A 117 8.25 11.02 -0.13
CA ASN A 117 9.08 12.20 -0.31
C ASN A 117 8.29 13.41 -0.87
N VAL A 118 7.61 14.15 -0.02
CA VAL A 118 6.82 15.34 -0.42
C VAL A 118 7.74 16.50 -0.84
N HIS A 119 7.38 17.19 -1.92
CA HIS A 119 8.14 18.32 -2.44
C HIS A 119 7.63 19.67 -1.89
N ASP A 120 8.53 20.46 -1.30
CA ASP A 120 8.34 21.86 -0.95
C ASP A 120 8.93 22.78 -2.02
N PRO A 121 8.11 23.58 -2.74
CA PRO A 121 8.61 24.51 -3.75
C PRO A 121 9.69 25.49 -3.26
N GLN A 122 9.74 25.77 -1.95
CA GLN A 122 10.72 26.70 -1.36
C GLN A 122 11.94 26.00 -0.78
N ARG A 123 11.80 24.73 -0.36
CA ARG A 123 12.82 24.02 0.43
C ARG A 123 13.26 22.69 -0.18
N GLY A 124 12.71 22.30 -1.33
CA GLY A 124 12.94 21.02 -1.98
C GLY A 124 12.22 19.87 -1.29
N TYR A 125 12.73 18.66 -1.47
CA TYR A 125 12.17 17.45 -0.88
C TYR A 125 12.29 17.43 0.66
N ARG A 126 11.21 17.04 1.34
CA ARG A 126 11.07 17.09 2.81
C ARG A 126 10.92 15.72 3.48
N GLY A 127 11.13 14.63 2.73
CA GLY A 127 10.88 13.27 3.22
C GLY A 127 9.39 12.96 3.29
N LYS A 128 8.99 12.04 4.17
CA LYS A 128 7.60 11.59 4.28
C LYS A 128 6.63 12.71 4.60
N GLY A 129 5.46 12.64 3.98
CA GLY A 129 4.40 13.59 4.25
C GLY A 129 3.09 13.24 3.58
N LEU A 130 2.14 14.14 3.76
CA LEU A 130 0.79 14.05 3.22
C LEU A 130 0.56 15.15 2.22
N ILE A 131 -0.28 14.85 1.23
CA ILE A 131 -0.73 15.81 0.23
C ILE A 131 -2.25 15.81 0.16
N PHE A 132 -2.82 16.98 -0.11
CA PHE A 132 -4.21 17.17 -0.48
C PHE A 132 -4.27 18.26 -1.54
N SER A 133 -4.78 17.94 -2.73
CA SER A 133 -4.81 18.85 -3.88
C SER A 133 -6.19 18.90 -4.51
N ARG A 134 -6.47 19.99 -5.23
CA ARG A 134 -7.64 20.13 -6.10
C ARG A 134 -7.28 20.84 -7.41
N TRP A 135 -8.02 20.51 -8.45
CA TRP A 135 -7.86 21.07 -9.79
C TRP A 135 -8.58 22.42 -9.96
N GLU A 136 -8.42 22.99 -11.16
CA GLU A 136 -9.18 24.12 -11.74
C GLU A 136 -8.88 25.50 -11.16
N THR A 137 -7.85 25.63 -10.32
CA THR A 137 -7.44 26.94 -9.80
C THR A 137 -5.96 26.95 -9.50
N ARG A 138 -5.38 28.15 -9.51
CA ARG A 138 -4.03 28.44 -9.00
C ARG A 138 -4.04 29.45 -7.85
N ASP A 139 -5.24 29.87 -7.44
CA ASP A 139 -5.44 30.89 -6.41
C ASP A 139 -5.31 30.29 -5.00
N LEU A 140 -4.19 30.60 -4.36
CA LEU A 140 -3.84 30.14 -3.01
C LEU A 140 -4.75 30.72 -1.91
N ALA A 141 -5.61 31.71 -2.20
CA ALA A 141 -6.65 32.12 -1.27
C ALA A 141 -7.69 31.01 -1.00
N ASN A 142 -7.68 29.95 -1.82
CA ASN A 142 -8.52 28.75 -1.65
C ASN A 142 -7.79 27.60 -0.93
N ALA A 143 -6.67 27.89 -0.24
CA ALA A 143 -5.91 26.90 0.53
C ALA A 143 -5.57 27.43 1.94
N LYS A 144 -5.71 26.57 2.95
CA LYS A 144 -5.29 26.80 4.34
C LYS A 144 -4.38 25.65 4.74
N VAL A 145 -3.19 25.94 5.22
CA VAL A 145 -2.21 24.93 5.65
C VAL A 145 -2.22 24.82 7.17
N ALA A 146 -1.74 23.68 7.67
CA ALA A 146 -1.28 23.54 9.04
C ALA A 146 -0.14 24.52 9.38
N ASP A 147 0.46 24.37 10.57
CA ASP A 147 1.59 25.20 11.02
C ASP A 147 2.64 25.42 9.89
N PRO A 148 3.06 26.68 9.61
CA PRO A 148 4.00 26.99 8.53
C PRO A 148 5.39 26.33 8.63
N GLU A 149 5.78 25.80 9.80
CA GLU A 149 7.01 25.04 9.94
C GLU A 149 6.90 23.64 9.31
N GLU A 150 5.71 23.06 9.36
CA GLU A 150 5.41 21.69 8.92
C GLU A 150 4.58 21.64 7.64
N GLY A 151 3.85 22.70 7.31
CA GLY A 151 2.88 22.75 6.21
C GLY A 151 3.12 23.87 5.21
N TRP A 152 2.80 23.61 3.94
CA TRP A 152 2.96 24.57 2.84
C TRP A 152 1.98 24.31 1.70
N THR A 153 1.84 25.29 0.81
CA THR A 153 1.00 25.19 -0.39
C THR A 153 1.84 24.89 -1.64
N GLN A 154 1.24 24.24 -2.64
CA GLN A 154 1.63 24.34 -4.05
C GLN A 154 0.56 25.10 -4.79
N SER A 155 1.01 25.83 -5.80
CA SER A 155 0.23 26.23 -6.96
C SER A 155 1.05 25.89 -8.20
N SER A 156 0.48 25.15 -9.15
CA SER A 156 1.21 24.65 -10.31
C SER A 156 0.29 24.47 -11.51
N GLY A 157 0.90 24.28 -12.68
CA GLY A 157 0.26 24.15 -13.99
C GLY A 157 0.91 23.07 -14.86
N HIS A 158 1.85 22.28 -14.32
CA HIS A 158 2.62 21.31 -15.12
C HIS A 158 1.79 20.10 -15.58
N GLU A 159 0.71 19.80 -14.87
CA GLU A 159 -0.21 18.68 -15.11
C GLU A 159 -1.68 19.17 -15.26
N GLY A 160 -1.85 20.47 -15.48
CA GLY A 160 -3.11 21.18 -15.29
C GLY A 160 -3.05 22.15 -14.12
N ASP A 161 -3.98 23.10 -14.09
CA ASP A 161 -4.04 24.10 -13.02
C ASP A 161 -4.52 23.48 -11.71
N PHE A 162 -3.68 23.51 -10.68
CA PHE A 162 -4.03 23.00 -9.36
C PHE A 162 -3.42 23.83 -8.23
N ILE A 163 -4.07 23.70 -7.07
CA ILE A 163 -3.52 24.05 -5.77
C ILE A 163 -3.53 22.83 -4.86
N GLY A 164 -2.66 22.81 -3.86
CA GLY A 164 -2.73 21.78 -2.83
C GLY A 164 -1.98 22.17 -1.58
N VAL A 165 -2.37 21.58 -0.47
CA VAL A 165 -1.71 21.68 0.83
C VAL A 165 -0.86 20.42 1.06
N ARG A 166 0.29 20.62 1.67
CA ARG A 166 1.22 19.54 2.07
C ARG A 166 1.59 19.72 3.52
N ARG A 167 1.86 18.62 4.19
CA ARG A 167 2.44 18.62 5.54
C ARG A 167 3.49 17.53 5.65
N SER A 168 4.66 17.88 6.17
CA SER A 168 5.64 16.89 6.64
C SER A 168 5.00 16.04 7.74
N TYR A 169 5.12 14.73 7.63
CA TYR A 169 4.55 13.80 8.60
C TYR A 169 5.28 12.47 8.50
N ASP A 170 5.97 12.10 9.57
CA ASP A 170 6.85 10.93 9.62
C ASP A 170 6.05 9.65 9.90
N TRP A 171 5.24 9.24 8.92
CA TRP A 171 4.49 7.99 9.00
C TRP A 171 5.43 6.78 8.88
N GLY A 172 5.01 5.64 9.43
CA GLY A 172 5.75 4.37 9.36
C GLY A 172 4.80 3.19 9.18
N ALA A 173 5.23 2.00 9.60
CA ALA A 173 4.31 0.89 9.75
C ALA A 173 3.36 1.14 10.93
N GLY A 174 2.06 0.94 10.72
CA GLY A 174 1.04 1.26 11.72
C GLY A 174 -0.37 1.31 11.16
N ASP A 175 -1.32 1.51 12.08
CA ASP A 175 -2.74 1.67 11.78
C ASP A 175 -3.10 3.16 11.76
N TYR A 176 -3.68 3.61 10.66
CA TYR A 176 -4.01 5.01 10.43
C TYR A 176 -5.47 5.18 10.02
N ARG A 177 -5.97 6.40 10.22
CA ARG A 177 -7.23 6.87 9.67
C ARG A 177 -7.02 8.19 8.96
N ALA A 178 -7.45 8.31 7.71
CA ALA A 178 -7.55 9.58 7.01
C ALA A 178 -9.02 10.02 6.94
N THR A 179 -9.31 11.26 7.30
CA THR A 179 -10.68 11.82 7.27
C THR A 179 -10.69 13.12 6.49
N LEU A 180 -11.55 13.18 5.48
CA LEU A 180 -11.92 14.39 4.76
C LEU A 180 -13.32 14.82 5.20
N THR A 181 -13.49 16.05 5.68
CA THR A 181 -14.79 16.54 6.16
C THR A 181 -14.87 18.08 6.06
N PRO A 182 -16.05 18.71 6.11
CA PRO A 182 -16.16 20.17 6.02
C PRO A 182 -15.43 20.87 7.17
N ASP A 183 -14.73 21.95 6.85
CA ASP A 183 -13.83 22.73 7.72
C ASP A 183 -14.16 24.23 7.65
N GLY A 184 -15.46 24.52 7.59
CA GLY A 184 -16.01 25.87 7.46
C GLY A 184 -16.52 26.20 6.06
N ALA A 185 -17.12 27.38 5.93
CA ALA A 185 -17.82 27.79 4.73
C ALA A 185 -17.70 29.30 4.51
N ASP A 186 -17.63 29.69 3.24
CA ASP A 186 -17.74 31.06 2.77
C ASP A 186 -19.01 31.21 1.91
N SER A 187 -19.29 32.43 1.45
CA SER A 187 -20.45 32.68 0.58
C SER A 187 -20.34 32.05 -0.81
N ASP A 188 -19.12 31.79 -1.28
CA ASP A 188 -18.81 31.32 -2.63
C ASP A 188 -18.32 29.85 -2.68
N GLY A 189 -18.21 29.20 -1.53
CA GLY A 189 -17.78 27.81 -1.46
C GLY A 189 -17.62 27.31 -0.03
N GLU A 190 -17.23 26.05 0.07
CA GLU A 190 -17.06 25.35 1.32
C GLU A 190 -15.65 24.79 1.45
N TRP A 191 -15.09 24.86 2.65
CA TRP A 191 -13.78 24.34 2.96
C TRP A 191 -13.92 22.87 3.31
N PHE A 192 -13.08 22.01 2.74
CA PHE A 192 -12.91 20.64 3.19
C PHE A 192 -11.53 20.51 3.80
N GLY A 193 -11.45 20.01 5.03
CA GLY A 193 -10.20 19.74 5.71
C GLY A 193 -9.83 18.26 5.61
N LEU A 194 -8.52 17.99 5.64
CA LEU A 194 -7.98 16.65 5.74
C LEU A 194 -7.29 16.45 7.09
N TRP A 195 -7.57 15.34 7.74
CA TRP A 195 -6.91 14.90 8.97
C TRP A 195 -6.33 13.50 8.77
N ILE A 196 -5.22 13.22 9.45
CA ILE A 196 -4.72 11.86 9.67
C ILE A 196 -4.69 11.58 11.17
N THR A 197 -5.11 10.39 11.55
CA THR A 197 -5.03 9.88 12.93
C THR A 197 -4.09 8.68 12.96
N ASP A 198 -3.06 8.74 13.78
CA ASP A 198 -2.31 7.56 14.20
C ASP A 198 -3.13 6.85 15.29
N LYS A 199 -3.63 5.65 14.98
CA LYS A 199 -4.55 4.93 15.87
C LYS A 199 -3.83 4.34 17.09
N ALA A 200 -2.52 4.11 17.02
CA ALA A 200 -1.74 3.63 18.16
C ALA A 200 -1.43 4.76 19.15
N ALA A 201 -1.06 5.93 18.64
CA ALA A 201 -0.83 7.13 19.46
C ALA A 201 -2.14 7.79 19.92
N GLY A 202 -3.25 7.57 19.20
CA GLY A 202 -4.51 8.29 19.41
C GLY A 202 -4.41 9.77 19.02
N GLU A 203 -3.41 10.13 18.20
CA GLU A 203 -3.12 11.50 17.81
C GLU A 203 -3.76 11.80 16.45
N THR A 204 -4.50 12.90 16.38
CA THR A 204 -5.09 13.39 15.14
C THR A 204 -4.42 14.68 14.71
N THR A 205 -3.93 14.69 13.48
CA THR A 205 -3.15 15.77 12.88
C THR A 205 -3.92 16.36 11.71
N TRP A 206 -4.22 17.66 11.77
CA TRP A 206 -4.84 18.39 10.67
C TRP A 206 -3.82 18.77 9.61
N ILE A 207 -4.05 18.43 8.35
CA ILE A 207 -3.08 18.64 7.26
C ILE A 207 -3.27 20.01 6.61
N GLY A 208 -4.53 20.42 6.46
CA GLY A 208 -4.94 21.66 5.82
C GLY A 208 -6.34 21.52 5.23
N SER A 209 -6.84 22.61 4.65
CA SER A 209 -8.12 22.63 3.94
C SER A 209 -8.05 23.34 2.61
N LEU A 210 -8.91 22.91 1.68
CA LEU A 210 -9.08 23.49 0.35
C LEU A 210 -10.53 23.92 0.18
N LYS A 211 -10.75 25.07 -0.46
CA LYS A 211 -12.10 25.56 -0.76
C LYS A 211 -12.60 24.99 -2.09
N PHE A 212 -13.82 24.48 -2.06
CA PHE A 212 -14.56 23.97 -3.22
C PHE A 212 -15.79 24.83 -3.47
N PRO A 213 -16.15 25.10 -4.74
CA PRO A 213 -17.36 25.85 -5.04
C PRO A 213 -18.61 25.05 -4.62
N TYR A 214 -19.71 25.75 -4.37
CA TYR A 214 -21.01 25.09 -4.25
C TYR A 214 -21.50 24.63 -5.63
N GLN A 215 -22.13 23.45 -5.65
CA GLN A 215 -22.96 23.01 -6.75
C GLN A 215 -24.36 22.73 -6.19
N ASP A 216 -25.37 23.41 -6.75
CA ASP A 216 -26.75 23.33 -6.27
C ASP A 216 -26.90 23.62 -4.75
N GLY A 217 -26.07 24.52 -4.23
CA GLY A 217 -26.09 24.99 -2.85
C GLY A 217 -25.34 24.13 -1.83
N THR A 218 -24.66 23.06 -2.26
CA THR A 218 -23.83 22.21 -1.39
C THR A 218 -22.52 21.83 -2.09
N ALA A 219 -21.49 21.54 -1.32
CA ALA A 219 -20.30 20.86 -1.81
C ALA A 219 -20.26 19.46 -1.20
N ALA A 220 -20.15 18.44 -2.05
CA ALA A 220 -20.16 17.05 -1.62
C ALA A 220 -19.30 16.19 -2.55
N VAL A 221 -18.67 15.19 -1.97
CA VAL A 221 -17.86 14.22 -2.69
C VAL A 221 -18.78 13.27 -3.48
N ARG A 222 -18.37 12.86 -4.67
CA ARG A 222 -19.10 11.92 -5.52
C ARG A 222 -18.50 10.51 -5.50
N SER A 223 -19.38 9.52 -5.65
CA SER A 223 -18.99 8.14 -6.00
C SER A 223 -18.77 8.02 -7.52
N PRO A 224 -17.84 7.17 -8.00
CA PRO A 224 -16.93 6.34 -7.22
C PRO A 224 -15.73 7.12 -6.65
N VAL A 225 -15.06 6.52 -5.66
CA VAL A 225 -13.77 7.01 -5.16
C VAL A 225 -12.67 6.07 -5.62
N TYR A 226 -11.56 6.65 -6.04
CA TYR A 226 -10.41 5.95 -6.59
C TYR A 226 -9.21 5.96 -5.62
N THR A 227 -8.57 4.80 -5.41
CA THR A 227 -7.35 4.59 -4.63
C THR A 227 -6.27 3.96 -5.51
N THR A 228 -5.00 4.36 -5.36
CA THR A 228 -3.86 3.77 -6.09
C THR A 228 -2.52 3.89 -5.38
N MET A 229 -1.55 3.13 -5.88
CA MET A 229 -0.13 3.36 -5.65
C MET A 229 0.54 3.88 -6.91
N GLU A 230 1.41 4.87 -6.76
CA GLU A 230 2.18 5.48 -7.85
C GLU A 230 3.65 5.54 -7.49
N ILE A 231 4.50 5.54 -8.51
CA ILE A 231 5.89 5.97 -8.39
C ILE A 231 6.01 7.30 -9.12
N TYR A 232 6.71 8.25 -8.51
CA TYR A 232 7.11 9.49 -9.17
C TYR A 232 8.63 9.63 -9.11
N GLY A 233 9.23 10.27 -10.11
CA GLY A 233 10.68 10.44 -10.19
C GLY A 233 11.25 10.22 -11.59
N ALA A 234 12.50 9.76 -11.64
CA ALA A 234 13.14 9.35 -12.88
C ALA A 234 12.78 7.90 -13.28
N SER A 235 13.14 7.49 -14.50
CA SER A 235 13.04 6.09 -14.91
C SER A 235 13.90 5.19 -14.04
N LEU A 236 13.38 4.02 -13.70
CA LEU A 236 14.01 3.04 -12.82
C LEU A 236 13.77 1.62 -13.33
N ARG A 237 14.44 0.63 -12.76
CA ARG A 237 14.14 -0.79 -12.99
C ARG A 237 13.08 -1.25 -12.01
N ALA A 238 12.14 -2.08 -12.45
CA ALA A 238 11.00 -2.49 -11.62
C ALA A 238 11.42 -3.22 -10.33
N PHE A 239 12.56 -3.93 -10.31
CA PHE A 239 13.08 -4.53 -9.07
C PHE A 239 13.62 -3.51 -8.06
N GLU A 240 13.89 -2.28 -8.47
CA GLU A 240 14.37 -1.21 -7.59
C GLU A 240 13.24 -0.63 -6.73
N ILE A 241 11.97 -0.87 -7.11
CA ILE A 241 10.80 -0.49 -6.33
C ILE A 241 10.83 -1.25 -4.99
N PRO A 242 10.89 -0.56 -3.84
CA PRO A 242 10.92 -1.21 -2.55
C PRO A 242 9.58 -1.88 -2.29
N GLU A 243 9.61 -2.94 -1.49
CA GLU A 243 8.36 -3.55 -1.05
C GLU A 243 7.53 -2.52 -0.29
N TRP A 244 6.26 -2.37 -0.64
CA TRP A 244 5.31 -1.59 0.14
C TRP A 244 3.98 -2.30 0.15
N HIS A 245 3.48 -2.61 1.35
CA HIS A 245 2.20 -3.29 1.54
C HIS A 245 1.31 -2.46 2.46
N VAL A 246 0.15 -2.11 1.93
CA VAL A 246 -0.94 -1.45 2.66
C VAL A 246 -2.21 -2.30 2.57
N SER A 247 -2.97 -2.39 3.64
CA SER A 247 -4.34 -2.93 3.60
C SER A 247 -5.35 -1.86 3.97
N LEU A 248 -6.46 -1.79 3.25
CA LEU A 248 -7.54 -0.86 3.47
C LEU A 248 -8.77 -1.60 3.97
N ASP A 249 -9.36 -1.07 5.03
CA ASP A 249 -10.75 -1.34 5.35
C ASP A 249 -11.65 -0.66 4.30
N ARG A 250 -12.93 -1.04 4.25
CA ARG A 250 -13.90 -0.34 3.40
C ARG A 250 -13.99 1.13 3.84
N PRO A 251 -13.74 2.11 2.95
CA PRO A 251 -13.91 3.51 3.30
C PRO A 251 -15.38 3.80 3.64
N LEU A 252 -15.62 4.85 4.43
CA LEU A 252 -16.96 5.27 4.80
C LEU A 252 -17.24 6.65 4.21
N GLY A 253 -18.33 6.77 3.46
CA GLY A 253 -18.90 8.04 3.00
C GLY A 253 -20.12 8.38 3.84
N ASP A 254 -20.05 9.41 4.68
CA ASP A 254 -21.07 9.72 5.71
C ASP A 254 -21.49 8.49 6.53
N ASP A 255 -20.50 7.76 7.05
CA ASP A 255 -20.63 6.50 7.81
C ASP A 255 -21.19 5.29 7.02
N GLU A 256 -21.49 5.45 5.73
CA GLU A 256 -21.96 4.36 4.87
C GLU A 256 -20.81 3.73 4.08
N PRO A 257 -20.65 2.38 4.09
CA PRO A 257 -19.62 1.71 3.30
C PRO A 257 -20.00 1.58 1.81
N PRO A 258 -19.01 1.41 0.91
CA PRO A 258 -19.27 1.05 -0.47
C PRO A 258 -19.94 -0.33 -0.57
N ILE A 259 -20.71 -0.52 -1.64
CA ILE A 259 -21.41 -1.78 -1.95
C ILE A 259 -20.59 -2.68 -2.87
N GLN A 260 -19.67 -2.11 -3.65
CA GLN A 260 -18.87 -2.81 -4.64
C GLN A 260 -17.47 -2.23 -4.73
N PHE A 261 -16.54 -3.02 -5.27
CA PHE A 261 -15.22 -2.56 -5.66
C PHE A 261 -14.83 -3.10 -7.03
N GLU A 262 -13.93 -2.36 -7.68
CA GLU A 262 -13.29 -2.72 -8.94
C GLU A 262 -11.78 -2.54 -8.80
N THR A 263 -10.99 -3.51 -9.25
CA THR A 263 -9.52 -3.39 -9.29
C THR A 263 -9.03 -3.44 -10.72
N GLY A 264 -8.00 -2.66 -11.03
CA GLY A 264 -7.35 -2.68 -12.34
C GLY A 264 -5.85 -2.43 -12.24
N TYR A 265 -5.18 -2.39 -13.39
CA TYR A 265 -3.77 -2.02 -13.52
C TYR A 265 -3.58 -0.95 -14.58
N SER A 266 -2.48 -0.19 -14.48
CA SER A 266 -2.20 0.96 -15.37
C SER A 266 -2.61 0.67 -16.82
N MET A 267 -3.58 1.43 -17.34
CA MET A 267 -3.99 1.36 -18.75
C MET A 267 -3.12 2.27 -19.64
N PHE A 268 -2.20 3.03 -19.03
CA PHE A 268 -1.50 4.13 -19.67
C PHE A 268 -0.14 3.73 -20.23
N THR A 269 0.39 2.56 -19.87
CA THR A 269 1.71 2.12 -20.31
C THR A 269 1.82 0.59 -20.41
N ASP A 270 2.67 0.08 -21.31
CA ASP A 270 3.06 -1.34 -21.39
C ASP A 270 3.99 -1.76 -20.21
N GLN A 271 3.88 -1.09 -19.06
CA GLN A 271 4.84 -1.24 -17.96
C GLN A 271 4.49 -2.42 -17.06
N VAL A 272 5.52 -2.98 -16.46
CA VAL A 272 5.39 -3.97 -15.39
C VAL A 272 4.96 -3.20 -14.14
N PRO A 273 3.70 -3.29 -13.68
CA PRO A 273 3.27 -2.52 -12.52
C PRO A 273 4.03 -2.95 -11.28
N ASN A 274 4.54 -4.20 -11.24
CA ASN A 274 5.13 -4.82 -10.05
C ASN A 274 4.30 -4.51 -8.79
N ALA A 275 2.98 -4.59 -8.93
CA ALA A 275 2.01 -4.28 -7.91
C ALA A 275 0.76 -5.13 -8.10
N ASN A 276 0.05 -5.36 -7.01
CA ASN A 276 -1.20 -6.11 -7.00
C ASN A 276 -2.22 -5.48 -6.04
N VAL A 277 -3.50 -5.65 -6.38
CA VAL A 277 -4.63 -5.30 -5.52
C VAL A 277 -5.48 -6.54 -5.35
N ARG A 278 -5.76 -6.92 -4.09
CA ARG A 278 -6.55 -8.12 -3.78
C ARG A 278 -7.52 -7.93 -2.64
N TRP A 279 -8.75 -8.40 -2.83
CA TRP A 279 -9.70 -8.57 -1.74
C TRP A 279 -9.37 -9.84 -0.96
N ASN A 280 -9.12 -9.70 0.34
CA ASN A 280 -8.92 -10.82 1.25
C ASN A 280 -10.17 -11.03 2.11
N ARG A 281 -10.91 -12.10 1.81
CA ARG A 281 -12.15 -12.44 2.55
C ARG A 281 -11.91 -12.85 4.00
N THR A 282 -10.70 -13.27 4.36
CA THR A 282 -10.41 -13.74 5.72
C THR A 282 -10.32 -12.60 6.72
N ASP A 283 -9.66 -11.50 6.35
CA ASP A 283 -9.56 -10.30 7.19
C ASP A 283 -10.51 -9.18 6.75
N GLN A 284 -11.25 -9.38 5.65
CA GLN A 284 -12.21 -8.42 5.11
C GLN A 284 -11.54 -7.08 4.73
N LYS A 285 -10.32 -7.16 4.19
CA LYS A 285 -9.56 -5.99 3.71
C LYS A 285 -9.14 -6.12 2.26
N ILE A 286 -8.96 -4.97 1.59
CA ILE A 286 -8.26 -4.92 0.30
C ILE A 286 -6.79 -4.67 0.56
N HIS A 287 -5.92 -5.52 0.04
CA HIS A 287 -4.47 -5.36 0.11
C HIS A 287 -3.96 -4.77 -1.20
N ILE A 288 -3.18 -3.69 -1.09
CA ILE A 288 -2.41 -3.12 -2.19
C ILE A 288 -0.94 -3.35 -1.86
N GLN A 289 -0.20 -4.01 -2.75
CA GLN A 289 1.24 -4.20 -2.57
C GLN A 289 1.99 -3.79 -3.83
N ALA A 290 3.21 -3.28 -3.65
CA ALA A 290 4.13 -2.90 -4.72
C ALA A 290 5.55 -3.41 -4.43
N GLY A 291 6.35 -3.55 -5.48
CA GLY A 291 7.79 -3.76 -5.42
C GLY A 291 8.24 -5.16 -5.00
N ALA A 292 9.48 -5.22 -4.53
CA ALA A 292 10.25 -6.44 -4.24
C ALA A 292 10.76 -7.20 -5.48
N SER A 293 11.47 -8.30 -5.25
CA SER A 293 12.08 -9.16 -6.29
C SER A 293 11.12 -10.12 -6.97
N THR A 294 9.83 -10.06 -6.64
CA THR A 294 8.79 -10.95 -7.16
C THR A 294 7.85 -10.12 -8.00
N GLU A 295 7.58 -10.54 -9.22
CA GLU A 295 6.56 -9.90 -10.06
C GLU A 295 5.20 -10.10 -9.41
N ARG A 296 4.52 -8.99 -9.12
CA ARG A 296 3.19 -8.99 -8.53
C ARG A 296 2.17 -8.63 -9.58
N THR A 297 1.23 -9.55 -9.81
CA THR A 297 -0.03 -9.30 -10.51
C THR A 297 -1.08 -10.24 -9.91
N ASP A 298 -2.25 -9.71 -9.58
CA ASP A 298 -3.46 -10.50 -9.28
C ASP A 298 -4.49 -10.25 -10.39
N PRO A 299 -5.38 -11.21 -10.71
CA PRO A 299 -6.47 -10.96 -11.63
C PRO A 299 -7.33 -9.77 -11.20
N GLU A 300 -7.78 -8.98 -12.18
CA GLU A 300 -8.76 -7.91 -11.94
C GLU A 300 -10.03 -8.48 -11.31
N GLN A 301 -10.58 -7.75 -10.36
CA GLN A 301 -11.75 -8.12 -9.57
C GLN A 301 -12.81 -7.04 -9.73
N PHE A 302 -14.04 -7.47 -9.99
CA PHE A 302 -15.23 -6.65 -9.88
C PHE A 302 -16.26 -7.43 -9.07
N ALA A 303 -16.54 -6.97 -7.86
CA ALA A 303 -17.41 -7.72 -6.94
C ALA A 303 -18.17 -6.80 -5.98
N ALA A 304 -19.33 -7.27 -5.55
CA ALA A 304 -19.99 -6.75 -4.36
C ALA A 304 -19.27 -7.24 -3.11
N PHE A 305 -19.28 -6.41 -2.07
CA PHE A 305 -18.92 -6.86 -0.73
C PHE A 305 -20.01 -7.83 -0.23
N ASP A 306 -19.57 -8.97 0.28
CA ASP A 306 -20.41 -10.04 0.82
C ASP A 306 -20.94 -9.76 2.24
#